data_AF-A0A7R9EEN1-F1
#
_entry.id   AF-A0A7R9EEN1-F1
#
_cell.length_a   1.000
_cell.length_b   1.000
_cell.length_c   1.000
_cell.angle_alpha   90.00
_cell.angle_beta   90.00
_cell.angle_gamma   90.00
#
_symmetry.space_group_name_H-M   'P 1'
#
loop_
_entity.id
_entity.type
_entity.pdbx_description
1 polymer ?
#
loop_
_entity_poly.entity_id
_entity_poly.type
_entity_poly.pdbx_seq_one_letter_code
_entity_poly.pdbx_strand_id
1 'polypeptide(L)'
;MLDIEVVVMNVSDPLLYQGYATHTDNCYSSPTLFRLLLDNETYALGTVREVVNQRSKNIRCHKWQYKKDVLMLSTMHHSPLTTDIGKMTSVKQKTYNKAMGDVDCQDQVLSSFPVMRRYVEKNLFVYMFDMALYNSFVVWKILTGKRESYAEFRLNFVEQILEHYPSRGKPSLGPSPLRIQTKHWAHFVMKIPPTKRCFVCAPPKEVRSETVWQCEKCEIPLHIPTCFRDYHIKTNF
;
A
#
# COMPACT_ATOMS: atom_id res chain seq x y z
N MET A 1 -7.60 -0.28 -31.71
CA MET A 1 -7.82 -1.44 -30.83
C MET A 1 -6.49 -2.18 -30.83
N LEU A 2 -5.75 -2.15 -29.72
CA LEU A 2 -4.48 -2.86 -29.63
C LEU A 2 -4.78 -4.36 -29.68
N ASP A 3 -4.04 -5.09 -30.49
CA ASP A 3 -4.16 -6.54 -30.58
C ASP A 3 -3.72 -7.17 -29.25
N ILE A 4 -4.49 -8.11 -28.71
CA ILE A 4 -4.21 -8.66 -27.37
C ILE A 4 -2.85 -9.37 -27.35
N GLU A 5 -2.47 -9.98 -28.47
CA GLU A 5 -1.18 -10.59 -28.72
C GLU A 5 -0.06 -9.58 -28.51
N VAL A 6 -0.17 -8.39 -29.12
CA VAL A 6 0.85 -7.33 -29.01
C VAL A 6 1.02 -6.88 -27.57
N VAL A 7 -0.08 -6.72 -26.83
CA VAL A 7 -0.01 -6.29 -25.42
C VAL A 7 0.71 -7.34 -24.57
N VAL A 8 0.30 -8.61 -24.63
CA VAL A 8 0.91 -9.66 -23.80
C VAL A 8 2.37 -9.89 -24.19
N MET A 9 2.69 -9.86 -25.49
CA MET A 9 4.06 -10.00 -25.97
C MET A 9 4.95 -8.85 -25.48
N ASN A 10 4.49 -7.60 -25.55
CA ASN A 10 5.26 -6.44 -25.07
C ASN A 10 5.52 -6.48 -23.56
N VAL A 11 4.51 -6.89 -22.77
CA VAL A 11 4.68 -7.03 -21.31
C VAL A 11 5.63 -8.19 -20.97
N SER A 12 5.62 -9.26 -21.76
CA SER A 12 6.43 -10.45 -21.53
C SER A 12 7.83 -10.35 -22.12
N ASP A 13 8.09 -9.42 -23.03
CA ASP A 13 9.36 -9.24 -23.77
C ASP A 13 10.63 -9.44 -22.93
N PRO A 14 10.80 -8.79 -21.75
CA PRO A 14 12.02 -8.96 -20.94
C PRO A 14 12.19 -10.36 -20.33
N LEU A 15 11.16 -11.20 -20.36
CA LEU A 15 11.11 -12.54 -19.77
C LEU A 15 10.95 -13.65 -20.82
N LEU A 16 10.86 -13.31 -22.11
CA LEU A 16 10.81 -14.30 -23.18
C LEU A 16 12.14 -15.09 -23.25
N TYR A 17 12.08 -16.28 -23.84
CA TYR A 17 13.23 -17.16 -24.07
C TYR A 17 13.96 -17.66 -22.80
N GLN A 18 13.34 -17.53 -21.63
CA GLN A 18 13.93 -17.94 -20.35
C GLN A 18 13.27 -19.19 -19.76
N GLY A 19 12.36 -19.83 -20.50
CA GLY A 19 11.62 -21.00 -20.02
C GLY A 19 10.57 -20.68 -18.94
N TYR A 20 10.22 -19.41 -18.78
CA TYR A 20 9.16 -18.98 -17.86
C TYR A 20 7.76 -19.38 -18.36
N ALA A 21 6.80 -19.26 -17.46
CA ALA A 21 5.40 -19.57 -17.71
C ALA A 21 4.52 -18.34 -17.48
N THR A 22 3.80 -17.94 -18.52
CA THR A 22 2.85 -16.85 -18.49
C THR A 22 1.46 -17.38 -18.16
N HIS A 23 0.81 -16.74 -17.19
CA HIS A 23 -0.55 -17.06 -16.77
C HIS A 23 -1.50 -15.93 -17.18
N THR A 24 -2.56 -16.25 -17.93
CA THR A 24 -3.45 -15.24 -18.51
C THR A 24 -4.92 -15.50 -18.21
N ASP A 25 -5.67 -14.42 -17.96
CA ASP A 25 -7.12 -14.47 -17.90
C ASP A 25 -7.74 -14.55 -19.31
N ASN A 26 -9.03 -14.87 -19.38
CA ASN A 26 -9.82 -14.99 -20.60
C ASN A 26 -9.86 -13.74 -21.48
N CYS A 27 -9.59 -12.56 -20.93
CA CYS A 27 -9.48 -11.31 -21.69
C CYS A 27 -8.17 -11.19 -22.48
N TYR A 28 -7.14 -11.95 -22.10
CA TYR A 28 -5.78 -11.88 -22.64
C TYR A 28 -5.30 -13.24 -23.15
N SER A 29 -6.22 -14.12 -23.55
CA SER A 29 -5.92 -15.49 -23.95
C SER A 29 -6.43 -15.79 -25.34
N SER A 30 -5.53 -16.22 -26.24
CA SER A 30 -5.87 -16.71 -27.57
C SER A 30 -4.98 -17.90 -27.96
N PRO A 31 -5.45 -18.80 -28.83
CA PRO A 31 -4.61 -19.87 -29.37
C PRO A 31 -3.38 -19.36 -30.11
N THR A 32 -3.52 -18.24 -30.82
CA THR A 32 -2.45 -17.60 -31.58
C THR A 32 -1.36 -17.10 -30.63
N LEU A 33 -1.74 -16.38 -29.57
CA LEU A 33 -0.83 -15.94 -28.51
C LEU A 33 -0.07 -17.12 -27.90
N PHE A 34 -0.76 -18.22 -27.59
CA PHE A 34 -0.14 -19.38 -26.95
C PHE A 34 0.87 -20.08 -27.87
N ARG A 35 0.68 -20.02 -29.20
CA ARG A 35 1.70 -20.47 -30.16
C ARG A 35 2.90 -19.51 -30.16
N LEU A 36 2.64 -18.20 -30.27
CA LEU A 36 3.70 -17.19 -30.29
C LEU A 36 4.58 -17.25 -29.04
N LEU A 37 3.97 -17.41 -27.86
CA LEU A 37 4.72 -17.58 -26.61
C LEU A 37 5.57 -18.86 -26.64
N LEU A 38 5.00 -19.97 -27.10
CA LEU A 38 5.71 -21.24 -27.16
C LEU A 38 6.87 -21.21 -28.17
N ASP A 39 6.68 -20.56 -29.31
CA ASP A 39 7.73 -20.33 -30.32
C ASP A 39 8.88 -19.47 -29.75
N ASN A 40 8.59 -18.64 -28.74
CA ASN A 40 9.56 -17.82 -28.00
C ASN A 40 10.01 -18.48 -26.68
N GLU A 41 10.04 -19.82 -26.63
CA GLU A 41 10.42 -20.66 -25.48
C GLU A 41 9.76 -20.25 -24.16
N THR A 42 8.52 -19.75 -24.24
CA THR A 42 7.74 -19.27 -23.10
C THR A 42 6.46 -20.08 -23.00
N TYR A 43 6.28 -20.72 -21.85
CA TYR A 43 5.13 -21.55 -21.58
C TYR A 43 3.91 -20.68 -21.24
N ALA A 44 2.71 -21.18 -21.49
CA ALA A 44 1.47 -20.44 -21.29
C ALA A 44 0.37 -21.31 -20.68
N LEU A 45 -0.41 -20.72 -19.78
CA LEU A 45 -1.58 -21.33 -19.15
C LEU A 45 -2.66 -20.26 -18.92
N GLY A 46 -3.85 -20.45 -19.47
CA GLY A 46 -4.90 -19.43 -19.36
C GLY A 46 -6.28 -19.94 -19.65
N THR A 47 -7.30 -19.20 -19.22
CA THR A 47 -8.70 -19.52 -19.49
C THR A 47 -9.14 -18.94 -20.82
N VAL A 48 -10.09 -19.59 -21.51
CA VAL A 48 -10.63 -19.11 -22.80
C VAL A 48 -12.15 -19.14 -22.80
N ARG A 49 -12.76 -18.24 -23.56
CA ARG A 49 -14.22 -18.09 -23.64
C ARG A 49 -14.88 -19.13 -24.55
N GLU A 50 -14.19 -19.53 -25.62
CA GLU A 50 -14.74 -20.44 -26.63
C GLU A 50 -13.90 -21.69 -26.80
N VAL A 51 -14.56 -22.77 -27.22
CA VAL A 51 -13.92 -24.05 -27.50
C VAL A 51 -13.08 -23.90 -28.75
N VAL A 52 -11.76 -23.86 -28.56
CA VAL A 52 -10.83 -23.85 -29.67
C VAL A 52 -10.65 -25.31 -30.10
N ASN A 53 -11.32 -25.70 -31.19
CA ASN A 53 -11.23 -27.03 -31.80
C ASN A 53 -9.90 -27.22 -32.55
N GLN A 54 -8.77 -26.76 -31.99
CA GLN A 54 -7.46 -26.90 -32.60
C GLN A 54 -6.70 -28.02 -31.89
N ARG A 55 -6.66 -29.19 -32.55
CA ARG A 55 -5.65 -30.22 -32.27
C ARG A 55 -4.27 -29.74 -32.77
N SER A 56 -3.77 -28.64 -32.23
CA SER A 56 -2.36 -28.26 -32.41
C SER A 56 -1.53 -29.20 -31.54
N LYS A 57 -0.51 -29.86 -32.11
CA LYS A 57 0.28 -30.89 -31.42
C LYS A 57 0.84 -30.45 -30.06
N ASN A 58 1.05 -29.14 -29.89
CA ASN A 58 1.73 -28.56 -28.73
C ASN A 58 0.83 -27.71 -27.81
N ILE A 59 -0.46 -27.53 -28.14
CA ILE A 59 -1.42 -26.78 -27.32
C ILE A 59 -2.55 -27.72 -26.92
N ARG A 60 -2.79 -27.85 -25.61
CA ARG A 60 -3.89 -28.68 -25.10
C ARG A 60 -4.98 -27.81 -24.52
N CYS A 61 -6.22 -28.11 -24.92
CA CYS A 61 -7.43 -27.55 -24.33
C CYS A 61 -7.98 -28.51 -23.27
N HIS A 62 -8.25 -27.99 -22.09
CA HIS A 62 -8.88 -28.69 -20.98
C HIS A 62 -10.20 -28.02 -20.64
N LYS A 63 -11.25 -28.82 -20.51
CA LYS A 63 -12.54 -28.38 -20.03
C LYS A 63 -12.73 -28.93 -18.62
N TRP A 64 -13.07 -28.09 -17.66
CA TRP A 64 -13.53 -28.55 -16.35
C TRP A 64 -14.86 -27.90 -15.98
N GLN A 65 -15.60 -28.60 -15.12
CA GLN A 65 -16.89 -28.16 -14.63
C GLN A 65 -16.75 -27.66 -13.20
N TYR A 66 -17.08 -26.38 -13.00
CA TYR A 66 -17.36 -25.82 -11.68
C TYR A 66 -18.88 -25.59 -11.58
N LYS A 67 -19.34 -24.33 -11.46
CA LYS A 67 -20.77 -23.97 -11.65
C LYS A 67 -21.14 -23.75 -13.11
N LYS A 68 -20.14 -23.41 -13.93
CA LYS A 68 -20.19 -23.30 -15.39
C LYS A 68 -18.99 -24.05 -15.96
N ASP A 69 -19.07 -24.42 -17.23
CA ASP A 69 -17.95 -24.95 -17.97
C ASP A 69 -16.86 -23.88 -18.09
N VAL A 70 -15.63 -24.21 -17.67
CA VAL A 70 -14.45 -23.37 -17.86
C VAL A 70 -13.50 -24.11 -18.79
N LEU A 71 -13.01 -23.39 -19.80
CA LEU A 71 -12.04 -23.88 -20.77
C LEU A 71 -10.69 -23.26 -20.47
N MET A 72 -9.65 -24.07 -20.60
CA MET A 72 -8.27 -23.66 -20.35
C MET A 72 -7.36 -24.19 -21.44
N LEU A 73 -6.52 -23.30 -21.95
CA LEU A 73 -5.42 -23.63 -22.84
C LEU A 73 -4.14 -23.78 -22.03
N SER A 74 -3.29 -24.72 -22.43
CA SER A 74 -1.99 -24.93 -21.83
C SER A 74 -0.98 -25.42 -22.86
N THR A 75 0.23 -24.84 -22.83
CA THR A 75 1.40 -25.33 -23.55
C THR A 75 2.42 -26.02 -22.65
N MET A 76 2.27 -25.92 -21.32
CA MET A 76 3.23 -26.47 -20.34
C MET A 76 3.15 -27.99 -20.13
N HIS A 77 1.97 -28.56 -20.40
CA HIS A 77 1.63 -29.88 -19.87
C HIS A 77 1.51 -30.91 -21.00
N HIS A 78 2.52 -31.76 -21.15
CA HIS A 78 2.58 -32.79 -22.19
C HIS A 78 1.78 -34.06 -21.87
N SER A 79 1.59 -34.40 -20.59
CA SER A 79 0.86 -35.61 -20.17
C SER A 79 -0.62 -35.32 -19.84
N PRO A 80 -1.56 -36.20 -20.21
CA PRO A 80 -2.88 -36.23 -19.60
C PRO A 80 -2.72 -36.69 -18.14
N LEU A 81 -2.41 -35.76 -17.23
CA LEU A 81 -2.31 -36.08 -15.81
C LEU A 81 -3.66 -36.62 -15.33
N THR A 82 -3.59 -37.84 -14.80
CA THR A 82 -4.67 -38.59 -14.19
C THR A 82 -5.35 -37.75 -13.12
N THR A 83 -6.68 -37.68 -13.21
CA THR A 83 -7.53 -37.23 -12.10
C THR A 83 -7.33 -38.19 -10.94
N ASP A 84 -6.76 -37.71 -9.84
CA ASP A 84 -6.84 -38.43 -8.57
C ASP A 84 -8.32 -38.61 -8.22
N ILE A 85 -8.70 -39.88 -8.17
CA ILE A 85 -10.03 -40.38 -7.85
C ILE A 85 -10.37 -39.87 -6.45
N GLY A 86 -11.25 -38.88 -6.34
CA GLY A 86 -11.92 -38.54 -5.07
C GLY A 86 -12.12 -37.06 -4.74
N LYS A 87 -11.31 -36.12 -5.25
CA LYS A 87 -11.52 -34.67 -5.06
C LYS A 87 -11.07 -33.89 -6.30
N MET A 88 -12.04 -33.51 -7.11
CA MET A 88 -11.98 -33.16 -8.53
C MET A 88 -11.36 -31.78 -8.83
N THR A 89 -10.10 -31.56 -8.45
CA THR A 89 -9.34 -30.36 -8.87
C THR A 89 -8.10 -30.81 -9.61
N SER A 90 -8.09 -30.64 -10.93
CA SER A 90 -6.93 -30.99 -11.76
C SER A 90 -5.68 -30.20 -11.30
N VAL A 91 -4.49 -30.80 -11.41
CA VAL A 91 -3.21 -30.13 -11.08
C VAL A 91 -3.11 -28.77 -11.78
N LYS A 92 -3.59 -28.68 -13.03
CA LYS A 92 -3.62 -27.45 -13.84
C LYS A 92 -4.45 -26.34 -13.21
N GLN A 93 -5.61 -26.68 -12.65
CA GLN A 93 -6.47 -25.72 -11.97
C GLN A 93 -5.81 -25.18 -10.70
N LYS A 94 -5.14 -26.04 -9.91
CA LYS A 94 -4.41 -25.58 -8.73
C LYS A 94 -3.28 -24.63 -9.10
N THR A 95 -2.52 -24.97 -10.16
CA THR A 95 -1.44 -24.12 -10.68
C THR A 95 -1.99 -22.78 -11.17
N TYR A 96 -3.06 -22.79 -11.96
CA TYR A 96 -3.68 -21.57 -12.47
C TYR A 96 -4.21 -20.67 -11.34
N ASN A 97 -4.99 -21.23 -10.41
CA ASN A 97 -5.56 -20.46 -9.31
C ASN A 97 -4.49 -19.84 -8.41
N LYS A 98 -3.37 -20.55 -8.22
CA LYS A 98 -2.24 -20.02 -7.46
C LYS A 98 -1.59 -18.84 -8.19
N ALA A 99 -1.33 -18.97 -9.49
CA ALA A 99 -0.65 -17.92 -10.27
C ALA A 99 -1.53 -16.69 -10.51
N MET A 100 -2.83 -16.87 -10.75
CA MET A 100 -3.75 -15.75 -11.00
C MET A 100 -4.00 -14.88 -9.77
N GLY A 101 -3.81 -15.43 -8.56
CA GLY A 101 -4.05 -14.68 -7.32
C GLY A 101 -3.04 -13.59 -7.02
N ASP A 102 -1.84 -13.64 -7.61
CA ASP A 102 -0.73 -12.76 -7.20
C ASP A 102 -0.99 -11.28 -7.53
N VAL A 103 -1.53 -10.98 -8.72
CA VAL A 103 -1.89 -9.60 -9.13
C VAL A 103 -3.03 -9.06 -8.28
N ASP A 104 -4.09 -9.86 -8.11
CA ASP A 104 -5.25 -9.48 -7.28
C ASP A 104 -4.84 -9.25 -5.82
N CYS A 105 -3.92 -10.06 -5.30
CA CYS A 105 -3.36 -9.89 -3.96
C CYS A 105 -2.61 -8.56 -3.81
N GLN A 106 -1.79 -8.18 -4.79
CA GLN A 106 -1.11 -6.88 -4.79
C GLN A 106 -2.13 -5.73 -4.79
N ASP A 107 -3.11 -5.77 -5.70
CA ASP A 107 -4.15 -4.74 -5.81
C ASP A 107 -5.01 -4.63 -4.53
N GLN A 108 -5.28 -5.76 -3.88
CA GLN A 108 -5.99 -5.79 -2.59
C GLN A 108 -5.18 -5.10 -1.49
N VAL A 109 -3.87 -5.32 -1.43
CA VAL A 109 -3.00 -4.67 -0.44
C VAL A 109 -2.92 -3.16 -0.70
N LEU A 110 -2.77 -2.76 -1.95
CA LEU A 110 -2.68 -1.33 -2.32
C LEU A 110 -3.99 -0.59 -2.07
N SER A 111 -5.13 -1.22 -2.37
CA SER A 111 -6.46 -0.65 -2.10
C SER A 111 -6.80 -0.58 -0.61
N SER A 112 -6.16 -1.38 0.24
CA SER A 112 -6.32 -1.31 1.69
C SER A 112 -5.68 -0.06 2.29
N PHE A 113 -4.65 0.50 1.66
CA PHE A 113 -3.91 1.65 2.17
C PHE A 113 -3.58 2.68 1.06
N PRO A 114 -4.58 3.25 0.38
CA PRO A 114 -4.34 4.16 -0.73
C PRO A 114 -3.72 5.47 -0.23
N VAL A 115 -2.61 5.90 -0.84
CA VAL A 115 -2.07 7.25 -0.62
C VAL A 115 -2.91 8.29 -1.37
N MET A 116 -3.63 7.87 -2.42
CA MET A 116 -4.52 8.71 -3.22
C MET A 116 -5.62 9.35 -2.36
N ARG A 117 -5.73 10.68 -2.43
CA ARG A 117 -6.81 11.45 -1.80
C ARG A 117 -7.71 12.06 -2.87
N ARG A 118 -9.01 12.19 -2.56
CA ARG A 118 -10.10 12.62 -3.47
C ARG A 118 -9.82 13.89 -4.31
N TYR A 119 -8.92 14.77 -3.87
CA TYR A 119 -8.67 16.08 -4.48
C TYR A 119 -7.29 16.22 -5.12
N VAL A 120 -6.55 15.12 -5.31
CA VAL A 120 -5.23 15.17 -5.96
C VAL A 120 -5.42 14.94 -7.45
N GLU A 121 -5.21 15.97 -8.28
CA GLU A 121 -5.32 15.85 -9.75
C GLU A 121 -4.28 14.86 -10.34
N LYS A 122 -3.20 14.57 -9.60
CA LYS A 122 -2.09 13.70 -10.01
C LYS A 122 -2.30 12.24 -9.61
N ASN A 123 -3.43 11.65 -10.00
CA ASN A 123 -3.79 10.28 -9.62
C ASN A 123 -2.77 9.22 -10.06
N LEU A 124 -2.19 9.34 -11.26
CA LEU A 124 -1.21 8.36 -11.76
C LEU A 124 0.11 8.39 -10.97
N PHE A 125 0.61 9.59 -10.63
CA PHE A 125 1.85 9.72 -9.87
C PHE A 125 1.74 9.07 -8.50
N VAL A 126 0.62 9.31 -7.81
CA VAL A 126 0.39 8.73 -6.48
C VAL A 126 0.28 7.20 -6.56
N TYR A 127 -0.40 6.67 -7.58
CA TYR A 127 -0.48 5.24 -7.80
C TYR A 127 0.90 4.60 -8.11
N MET A 128 1.72 5.24 -8.95
CA MET A 128 3.09 4.79 -9.22
C MET A 128 3.95 4.80 -7.96
N PHE A 129 3.77 5.79 -7.07
CA PHE A 129 4.45 5.81 -5.78
C PHE A 129 4.01 4.66 -4.88
N ASP A 130 2.71 4.38 -4.78
CA ASP A 130 2.17 3.25 -4.02
C ASP A 130 2.73 1.90 -4.53
N MET A 131 2.81 1.73 -5.85
CA MET A 131 3.43 0.57 -6.49
C MET A 131 4.92 0.46 -6.16
N ALA A 132 5.67 1.55 -6.26
CA ALA A 132 7.10 1.58 -5.93
C ALA A 132 7.36 1.24 -4.46
N LEU A 133 6.52 1.74 -3.55
CA LEU A 133 6.61 1.45 -2.12
C LEU A 133 6.35 -0.04 -1.84
N TYR A 134 5.32 -0.63 -2.46
CA TYR A 134 5.05 -2.05 -2.33
C TYR A 134 6.16 -2.93 -2.94
N ASN A 135 6.67 -2.58 -4.12
CA ASN A 135 7.79 -3.30 -4.73
C ASN A 135 9.05 -3.24 -3.84
N SER A 136 9.30 -2.09 -3.21
CA SER A 136 10.38 -1.93 -2.23
C SER A 136 10.20 -2.85 -1.02
N PHE A 137 8.97 -3.00 -0.52
CA PHE A 137 8.63 -3.95 0.54
C PHE A 137 8.89 -5.40 0.12
N VAL A 138 8.49 -5.80 -1.09
CA VAL A 138 8.74 -7.15 -1.62
C VAL A 138 10.25 -7.44 -1.67
N VAL A 139 11.04 -6.52 -2.22
CA VAL A 139 12.50 -6.64 -2.28
C VAL A 139 13.10 -6.71 -0.87
N TRP A 140 12.68 -5.83 0.04
CA TRP A 140 13.15 -5.82 1.43
C TRP A 140 12.85 -7.14 2.15
N LYS A 141 11.68 -7.74 1.90
CA LYS A 141 11.28 -9.03 2.48
C LYS A 141 12.14 -10.18 1.95
N ILE A 142 12.48 -10.16 0.66
CA ILE A 142 13.39 -11.15 0.05
C ILE A 142 14.80 -11.02 0.64
N LEU A 143 15.31 -9.79 0.80
CA LEU A 143 16.67 -9.54 1.30
C LEU A 143 16.84 -9.83 2.79
N THR A 144 15.85 -9.48 3.62
CA THR A 144 15.96 -9.62 5.09
C THR A 144 15.44 -10.95 5.60
N GLY A 145 14.57 -11.63 4.85
CA GLY A 145 13.88 -12.85 5.30
C GLY A 145 12.93 -12.64 6.48
N LYS A 146 12.70 -11.38 6.90
CA LYS A 146 11.84 -11.05 8.04
C LYS A 146 10.37 -11.21 7.69
N ARG A 147 9.59 -11.66 8.67
CA ARG A 147 8.13 -11.73 8.57
C ARG A 147 7.53 -10.47 9.17
N GLU A 148 7.55 -9.39 8.41
CA GLU A 148 6.91 -8.12 8.77
C GLU A 148 5.71 -7.88 7.84
N SER A 149 4.66 -7.27 8.38
CA SER A 149 3.49 -6.90 7.60
C SER A 149 3.78 -5.65 6.75
N TYR A 150 3.01 -5.46 5.66
CA TYR A 150 3.16 -4.24 4.86
C TYR A 150 2.84 -2.97 5.66
N ALA A 151 1.92 -3.05 6.62
CA ALA A 151 1.56 -1.91 7.47
C ALA A 151 2.71 -1.47 8.38
N GLU A 152 3.39 -2.42 9.04
CA GLU A 152 4.55 -2.15 9.89
C GLU A 152 5.70 -1.57 9.07
N PHE A 153 5.99 -2.17 7.90
CA PHE A 153 7.00 -1.65 6.98
C PHE A 153 6.73 -0.19 6.59
N ARG A 154 5.47 0.16 6.31
CA ARG A 154 5.09 1.54 5.98
C ARG A 154 5.27 2.51 7.14
N LEU A 155 4.94 2.10 8.35
CA LEU A 155 5.14 2.94 9.54
C LEU A 155 6.63 3.24 9.73
N ASN A 156 7.47 2.21 9.66
CA ASN A 156 8.91 2.35 9.77
C ASN A 156 9.48 3.25 8.65
N PHE A 157 9.01 3.07 7.42
CA PHE A 157 9.37 3.94 6.29
C PHE A 157 9.02 5.42 6.55
N VAL A 158 7.84 5.69 7.10
CA VAL A 158 7.41 7.07 7.43
C VAL A 158 8.24 7.64 8.58
N GLU A 159 8.52 6.85 9.62
CA GLU A 159 9.37 7.26 10.75
C GLU A 159 10.78 7.67 10.26
N GLN A 160 11.41 6.87 9.40
CA GLN A 160 12.71 7.20 8.82
C GLN A 160 12.69 8.51 8.00
N ILE A 161 11.62 8.76 7.24
CA ILE A 161 11.47 10.01 6.48
C ILE A 161 11.34 11.20 7.42
N LEU A 162 10.55 11.07 8.49
CA LEU A 162 10.32 12.14 9.46
C LEU A 162 11.56 12.47 10.28
N GLU A 163 12.39 11.47 10.58
CA GLU A 163 13.69 11.67 11.24
C GLU A 163 14.65 12.49 10.35
N HIS A 164 14.69 12.20 9.05
CA HIS A 164 15.57 12.89 8.12
C HIS A 164 15.09 14.30 7.74
N TYR A 165 13.78 14.50 7.72
CA TYR A 165 13.14 15.79 7.44
C TYR A 165 12.29 16.24 8.63
N PRO A 166 12.93 16.67 9.74
CA PRO A 166 12.20 17.18 10.89
C PRO A 166 11.31 18.33 10.42
N SER A 167 10.02 18.25 10.77
CA SER A 167 8.96 19.17 10.34
C SER A 167 9.44 20.63 10.30
N ARG A 168 9.74 21.14 9.10
CA ARG A 168 9.89 22.59 8.83
C ARG A 168 8.50 23.21 8.68
N GLY A 169 7.67 23.02 9.69
CA GLY A 169 6.34 23.61 9.77
C GLY A 169 6.40 24.92 10.52
N LYS A 170 5.62 25.92 10.06
CA LYS A 170 5.27 27.06 10.91
C LYS A 170 4.60 26.49 12.17
N PRO A 171 5.03 26.86 13.39
CA PRO A 171 4.34 26.45 14.61
C PRO A 171 2.85 26.72 14.46
N SER A 172 2.00 25.79 14.91
CA SER A 172 0.57 26.05 14.95
C SER A 172 0.34 27.37 15.67
N LEU A 173 -0.49 28.25 15.12
CA LEU A 173 -0.91 29.48 15.80
C LEU A 173 -1.64 29.20 17.13
N GLY A 174 -2.07 27.94 17.34
CA GLY A 174 -2.70 27.47 18.55
C GLY A 174 -1.74 26.79 19.54
N PRO A 175 -2.17 26.64 20.80
CA PRO A 175 -1.44 25.92 21.84
C PRO A 175 -1.09 24.49 21.39
N SER A 176 0.16 24.07 21.59
CA SER A 176 0.58 22.70 21.27
C SER A 176 -0.30 21.67 22.02
N PRO A 177 -0.84 20.62 21.35
CA PRO A 177 -1.58 19.55 22.02
C PRO A 177 -0.79 18.84 23.12
N LEU A 178 0.55 18.86 23.00
CA LEU A 178 1.49 18.31 23.98
C LEU A 178 1.38 19.00 25.35
N ARG A 179 0.81 20.22 25.42
CA ARG A 179 0.58 20.95 26.67
C ARG A 179 -0.34 20.22 27.65
N ILE A 180 -1.23 19.35 27.14
CA ILE A 180 -2.21 18.59 27.92
C ILE A 180 -1.68 17.17 28.19
N GLN A 181 -1.01 16.57 27.19
CA GLN A 181 -0.49 15.20 27.30
C GLN A 181 0.45 15.02 28.49
N THR A 182 1.22 16.04 28.87
CA THR A 182 2.18 15.91 29.96
C THR A 182 1.69 16.28 31.36
N LYS A 183 0.40 16.65 31.56
CA LYS A 183 -0.16 17.09 32.87
C LYS A 183 0.79 18.07 33.62
N HIS A 184 0.54 18.37 34.89
CA HIS A 184 1.34 19.32 35.69
C HIS A 184 2.77 18.85 36.02
N TRP A 185 3.09 17.55 35.89
CA TRP A 185 4.36 16.98 36.36
C TRP A 185 5.57 17.25 35.45
N ALA A 186 5.36 17.65 34.19
CA ALA A 186 6.44 18.00 33.27
C ALA A 186 6.43 19.48 32.84
N HIS A 187 5.76 20.33 33.61
CA HIS A 187 5.74 21.78 33.39
C HIS A 187 6.27 22.48 34.65
N PHE A 188 7.43 23.12 34.52
CA PHE A 188 8.06 23.87 35.59
C PHE A 188 7.85 25.38 35.40
N VAL A 189 7.75 26.10 36.51
CA VAL A 189 7.61 27.55 36.52
C VAL A 189 8.99 28.19 36.58
N MET A 190 9.22 29.18 35.73
CA MET A 190 10.41 30.03 35.76
C MET A 190 10.01 31.50 35.91
N LYS A 191 10.86 32.30 36.57
CA LYS A 191 10.67 33.75 36.65
C LYS A 191 11.24 34.43 35.41
N ILE A 192 10.50 35.40 34.89
CA ILE A 192 10.93 36.26 33.78
C ILE A 192 10.96 37.73 34.18
N PRO A 193 12.08 38.44 33.92
CA PRO A 193 12.12 39.89 33.81
C PRO A 193 12.11 40.33 32.33
N PRO A 194 11.33 41.33 31.86
CA PRO A 194 10.23 42.06 32.50
C PRO A 194 8.89 41.28 32.52
N THR A 195 7.87 41.85 33.18
CA THR A 195 6.52 41.28 33.23
C THR A 195 5.91 41.13 31.83
N LYS A 196 5.23 40.00 31.59
CA LYS A 196 4.49 39.73 30.34
C LYS A 196 3.01 39.56 30.65
N ARG A 197 2.14 39.79 29.65
CA ARG A 197 0.70 39.57 29.79
C ARG A 197 0.41 38.07 29.93
N CYS A 198 -0.44 37.71 30.88
CA CYS A 198 -0.86 36.31 31.05
C CYS A 198 -1.70 35.86 29.86
N PHE A 199 -1.34 34.72 29.26
CA PHE A 199 -2.00 34.20 28.06
C PHE A 199 -3.49 33.86 28.30
N VAL A 200 -3.81 33.25 29.43
CA VAL A 200 -5.19 32.86 29.79
C VAL A 200 -6.07 34.10 30.07
N CYS A 201 -5.47 35.22 30.51
CA CYS A 201 -6.21 36.44 30.81
C CYS A 201 -6.19 37.47 29.67
N ALA A 202 -5.45 37.23 28.58
CA ALA A 202 -5.16 38.23 27.55
C ALA A 202 -6.39 38.66 26.70
N PRO A 203 -7.41 37.81 26.43
CA PRO A 203 -8.65 38.24 25.77
C PRO A 203 -9.93 37.98 26.59
N PRO A 204 -11.01 38.81 26.53
CA PRO A 204 -11.11 40.24 26.28
C PRO A 204 -11.39 40.97 27.60
N LYS A 205 -10.51 40.82 28.61
CA LYS A 205 -10.69 41.51 29.89
C LYS A 205 -10.09 42.92 29.78
N GLU A 206 -10.86 43.94 30.15
CA GLU A 206 -10.43 45.36 30.19
C GLU A 206 -9.26 45.61 31.16
N VAL A 207 -8.95 44.63 32.01
CA VAL A 207 -7.89 44.73 33.02
C VAL A 207 -6.57 44.18 32.47
N ARG A 208 -5.54 45.03 32.47
CA ARG A 208 -4.16 44.65 32.15
C ARG A 208 -3.66 43.61 33.17
N SER A 209 -3.55 42.36 32.72
CA SER A 209 -3.18 41.23 33.57
C SER A 209 -1.76 40.75 33.25
N GLU A 210 -0.80 41.12 34.09
CA GLU A 210 0.62 40.81 33.93
C GLU A 210 1.12 39.76 34.93
N THR A 211 2.14 39.00 34.54
CA THR A 211 2.79 37.97 35.36
C THR A 211 4.31 38.00 35.18
N VAL A 212 5.03 37.65 36.24
CA VAL A 212 6.48 37.40 36.25
C VAL A 212 6.81 35.91 36.05
N TRP A 213 5.81 35.07 35.85
CA TRP A 213 5.95 33.62 35.79
C TRP A 213 5.65 33.10 34.38
N GLN A 214 6.49 32.18 33.91
CA GLN A 214 6.38 31.52 32.61
C GLN A 214 6.53 30.01 32.80
N CYS A 215 5.84 29.21 31.97
CA CYS A 215 6.15 27.79 31.86
C CYS A 215 7.43 27.60 31.03
N GLU A 216 8.44 26.93 31.59
CA GLU A 216 9.73 26.70 30.91
C GLU A 216 9.57 25.89 29.61
N LYS A 217 8.70 24.88 29.62
CA LYS A 217 8.48 23.99 28.48
C LYS A 217 7.56 24.58 27.40
N CYS A 218 6.55 25.35 27.79
CA CYS A 218 5.59 25.93 26.85
C CYS A 218 5.93 27.36 26.44
N GLU A 219 6.90 27.98 27.11
CA GLU A 219 7.33 29.36 26.92
C GLU A 219 6.19 30.39 26.99
N ILE A 220 5.13 30.11 27.76
CA ILE A 220 3.95 30.97 27.86
C ILE A 220 3.83 31.58 29.26
N PRO A 221 3.62 32.91 29.36
CA PRO A 221 3.41 33.61 30.64
C PRO A 221 2.03 33.30 31.24
N LEU A 222 2.01 32.85 32.50
CA LEU A 222 0.81 32.40 33.23
C LEU A 222 0.82 32.86 34.69
N HIS A 223 -0.35 33.10 35.30
CA HIS A 223 -0.45 33.29 36.76
C HIS A 223 -0.39 31.96 37.51
N ILE A 224 0.28 31.98 38.66
CA ILE A 224 0.32 30.85 39.60
C ILE A 224 -0.75 31.07 40.69
N PRO A 225 -1.49 30.04 41.12
CA PRO A 225 -1.51 28.66 40.59
C PRO A 225 -2.60 28.42 39.53
N THR A 226 -3.61 29.28 39.43
CA THR A 226 -4.86 29.01 38.71
C THR A 226 -4.72 28.98 37.20
N CYS A 227 -4.17 30.04 36.59
CA CYS A 227 -3.98 30.10 35.12
C CYS A 227 -2.99 29.06 34.63
N PHE A 228 -1.95 28.76 35.42
CA PHE A 228 -1.01 27.68 35.15
C PHE A 228 -1.71 26.33 35.10
N ARG A 229 -2.51 26.01 36.13
CA ARG A 229 -3.27 24.75 36.19
C ARG A 229 -4.27 24.63 35.05
N ASP A 230 -5.01 25.70 34.78
CA ASP A 230 -6.02 25.70 33.72
C ASP A 230 -5.36 25.45 32.36
N TYR A 231 -4.29 26.20 32.03
CA TYR A 231 -3.57 26.08 30.76
C TYR A 231 -3.02 24.67 30.49
N HIS A 232 -2.65 23.92 31.52
CA HIS A 232 -2.08 22.56 31.38
C HIS A 232 -3.12 21.43 31.53
N ILE A 233 -4.39 21.74 31.80
CA ILE A 233 -5.43 20.72 32.03
C ILE A 233 -6.63 20.88 31.09
N LYS A 234 -7.11 22.10 30.85
CA LYS A 234 -8.33 22.33 30.06
C LYS A 234 -8.01 22.38 28.56
N THR A 235 -8.89 21.82 27.74
CA THR A 235 -8.80 21.89 26.27
C THR A 235 -9.15 23.27 25.71
N ASN A 236 -10.07 24.00 26.35
CA ASN A 236 -10.53 25.34 25.96
C ASN A 236 -10.45 26.33 27.14
N PHE A 237 -10.23 27.62 26.85
CA PHE A 237 -10.10 28.74 27.81
C PHE A 237 -10.89 29.95 27.34
#